data_AF-A0A963QE12-F1
#
_entry.id   AF-A0A963QE12-F1
#
_cell.length_a   1.000
_cell.length_b   1.000
_cell.length_c   1.000
_cell.angle_alpha   90.00
_cell.angle_beta   90.00
_cell.angle_gamma   90.00
#
_symmetry.space_group_name_H-M   'P 1'
#
loop_
_entity.id
_entity.type
_entity.pdbx_description
1 polymer ?
#
loop_
_entity_poly.entity_id
_entity_poly.type
_entity_poly.pdbx_seq_one_letter_code
_entity_poly.pdbx_strand_id
1 'polypeptide(L)'
;AFVSFPNFAHWRVRLYLLAKGRMPVTRNLPQTWYDTPNIHHLTIADFRDLLDVRGVKVKRCWFLSRGKLISPLNANWRAHNAVFQVTR
;
A
#
# COMPACT_ATOMS: atom_id res chain seq x y z
N ALA A 1 -12.29 -4.85 12.40
CA ALA A 1 -10.82 -4.95 12.51
C ALA A 1 -10.16 -3.79 11.76
N PHE A 2 -8.92 -3.45 12.08
CA PHE A 2 -8.13 -2.47 11.33
C PHE A 2 -6.96 -3.17 10.65
N VAL A 3 -6.73 -2.85 9.38
CA VAL A 3 -5.60 -3.37 8.59
C VAL A 3 -4.85 -2.18 8.02
N SER A 4 -3.54 -2.13 8.25
CA SER A 4 -2.65 -1.08 7.73
C SER A 4 -1.48 -1.70 6.97
N PHE A 5 -1.10 -1.07 5.86
CA PHE A 5 0.02 -1.54 5.04
C PHE A 5 0.63 -0.38 4.22
N PRO A 6 1.92 -0.50 3.85
CA PRO A 6 2.54 0.40 2.90
C PRO A 6 2.00 0.17 1.48
N ASN A 7 1.72 1.24 0.76
CA ASN A 7 1.20 1.17 -0.61
C ASN A 7 2.35 1.08 -1.63
N PHE A 8 2.53 -0.09 -2.24
CA PHE A 8 3.59 -0.30 -3.23
C PHE A 8 3.33 0.41 -4.57
N ALA A 9 2.09 0.80 -4.86
CA ALA A 9 1.75 1.55 -6.08
C ALA A 9 2.20 3.03 -6.04
N HIS A 10 2.83 3.46 -4.96
CA HIS A 10 3.31 4.83 -4.83
C HIS A 10 4.29 5.21 -5.96
N TRP A 11 4.10 6.40 -6.53
CA TRP A 11 4.85 6.87 -7.71
C TRP A 11 6.38 6.79 -7.58
N ARG A 12 6.93 7.02 -6.38
CA ARG A 12 8.38 6.91 -6.13
C ARG A 12 8.89 5.48 -6.29
N VAL A 13 8.10 4.49 -5.88
CA VAL A 13 8.44 3.07 -6.02
C VAL A 13 8.43 2.70 -7.50
N ARG A 14 7.37 3.11 -8.22
CA ARG A 14 7.25 2.89 -9.67
C ARG A 14 8.39 3.53 -10.46
N LEU A 15 8.70 4.79 -10.19
CA LEU A 15 9.80 5.50 -10.87
C LEU A 15 11.16 4.87 -10.54
N TYR A 16 11.40 4.46 -9.30
CA TYR A 16 12.65 3.80 -8.94
C TYR A 16 12.82 2.48 -9.68
N LEU A 17 11.76 1.66 -9.69
CA LEU A 17 11.76 0.39 -10.42
C LEU A 17 11.97 0.61 -11.92
N LEU A 18 11.29 1.59 -12.52
CA LEU A 18 11.44 1.93 -13.92
C LEU A 18 12.86 2.42 -14.26
N ALA A 19 13.42 3.32 -13.45
CA ALA A 19 14.70 3.95 -13.73
C ALA A 19 15.91 3.06 -13.41
N LYS A 20 15.82 2.20 -12.39
CA LYS A 20 16.95 1.38 -11.91
C LYS A 20 16.78 -0.12 -12.17
N GLY A 21 15.58 -0.57 -12.57
CA GLY A 21 15.27 -1.98 -12.76
C GLY A 21 15.36 -2.81 -11.48
N ARG A 22 15.40 -2.17 -10.29
CA ARG A 22 15.64 -2.83 -9.00
C ARG A 22 14.61 -2.42 -7.98
N MET A 23 14.36 -3.32 -7.03
CA MET A 23 13.46 -3.07 -5.92
C MET A 23 14.04 -2.01 -4.98
N PRO A 24 13.30 -0.93 -4.66
CA PRO A 24 13.82 0.13 -3.82
C PRO A 24 13.88 -0.30 -2.36
N VAL A 25 15.02 -0.04 -1.71
CA VAL A 25 15.11 0.00 -0.25
C VAL A 25 14.55 1.35 0.20
N THR A 26 13.45 1.33 0.96
CA THR A 26 12.77 2.54 1.43
C THR A 26 12.63 2.51 2.95
N ARG A 27 12.26 3.62 3.60
CA ARG A 27 11.96 3.60 5.05
C ARG A 27 10.84 2.61 5.43
N ASN A 28 9.93 2.34 4.49
CA ASN A 28 8.84 1.38 4.69
C ASN A 28 9.23 -0.04 4.28
N LEU A 29 10.40 -0.21 3.65
CA LEU A 29 10.96 -1.48 3.21
C LEU A 29 12.49 -1.44 3.38
N PRO A 30 12.99 -1.51 4.63
CA PRO A 30 14.40 -1.29 4.92
C PRO A 30 15.29 -2.48 4.57
N GLN A 31 14.70 -3.66 4.36
CA GLN A 31 15.42 -4.89 4.05
C GLN A 31 15.55 -5.09 2.53
N THR A 32 16.57 -5.87 2.15
CA THR A 32 16.79 -6.27 0.76
C THR A 32 15.63 -7.14 0.28
N TRP A 33 15.40 -7.16 -1.04
CA TRP A 33 14.28 -7.88 -1.63
C TRP A 33 14.30 -9.40 -1.35
N TYR A 34 15.47 -9.97 -1.03
CA TYR A 34 15.67 -11.40 -0.77
C TYR A 34 15.70 -11.77 0.72
N ASP A 35 15.91 -10.82 1.64
CA ASP A 35 16.02 -11.12 3.09
C ASP A 35 14.74 -10.83 3.88
N THR A 36 13.66 -10.38 3.24
CA THR A 36 12.51 -9.90 4.01
C THR A 36 11.52 -11.03 4.31
N PRO A 37 11.26 -11.36 5.58
CA PRO A 37 10.56 -12.61 5.93
C PRO A 37 9.05 -12.60 5.66
N ASN A 38 8.43 -11.48 5.25
CA ASN A 38 6.97 -11.40 4.98
C ASN A 38 6.58 -10.17 4.13
N ILE A 39 7.13 -10.00 2.93
CA ILE A 39 6.62 -8.93 2.03
C ILE A 39 5.49 -9.46 1.17
N HIS A 40 4.29 -8.93 1.38
CA HIS A 40 3.30 -8.87 0.30
C HIS A 40 3.40 -7.48 -0.33
N HIS A 41 3.81 -7.42 -1.60
CA HIS A 41 3.77 -6.22 -2.42
C HIS A 41 2.33 -5.86 -2.70
N LEU A 42 1.70 -5.22 -1.72
CA LEU A 42 0.28 -4.95 -1.73
C LEU A 42 0.03 -3.51 -2.17
N THR A 43 -0.84 -3.34 -3.15
CA THR A 43 -1.38 -2.02 -3.51
C THR A 43 -2.76 -1.83 -2.89
N ILE A 44 -3.23 -0.58 -2.89
CA ILE A 44 -4.58 -0.26 -2.43
C ILE A 44 -5.63 -0.95 -3.30
N ALA A 45 -5.36 -1.12 -4.60
CA ALA A 45 -6.24 -1.83 -5.53
C ALA A 45 -6.30 -3.32 -5.18
N ASP A 46 -5.15 -4.00 -5.07
CA ASP A 46 -5.09 -5.43 -4.76
C ASP A 46 -5.82 -5.78 -3.45
N PHE A 47 -5.68 -4.92 -2.43
CA PHE A 47 -6.38 -5.13 -1.16
C PHE A 47 -7.89 -4.97 -1.29
N ARG A 48 -8.37 -4.04 -2.12
CA ARG A 48 -9.82 -3.88 -2.36
C ARG A 48 -10.38 -5.09 -3.09
N ASP A 49 -9.66 -5.61 -4.08
CA ASP A 49 -10.05 -6.82 -4.79
C ASP A 49 -10.09 -8.03 -3.86
N LEU A 50 -9.10 -8.15 -2.95
CA LEU A 50 -9.11 -9.20 -1.93
C LEU A 50 -10.33 -9.11 -1.00
N LEU A 51 -10.70 -7.89 -0.59
CA LEU A 51 -11.88 -7.68 0.26
C LEU A 51 -13.17 -8.05 -0.45
N ASP A 52 -13.27 -7.75 -1.74
CA ASP A 52 -14.42 -8.11 -2.57
C ASP A 52 -14.56 -9.63 -2.72
N VAL A 53 -13.45 -10.32 -3.06
CA VAL A 53 -13.39 -11.80 -3.14
C VAL A 53 -13.75 -12.46 -1.80
N ARG A 54 -13.38 -11.85 -0.68
CA ARG A 54 -13.68 -12.36 0.67
C ARG A 54 -15.06 -11.95 1.19
N GLY A 55 -15.81 -11.13 0.45
CA GLY A 55 -17.11 -10.60 0.86
C GLY A 55 -17.04 -9.69 2.10
N VAL A 56 -15.88 -9.05 2.36
CA VAL A 56 -15.65 -8.23 3.55
C VAL A 56 -16.01 -6.78 3.25
N LYS A 57 -16.87 -6.19 4.09
CA LYS A 57 -17.29 -4.80 3.92
C LYS A 57 -16.27 -3.82 4.52
N VAL A 58 -15.95 -2.79 3.76
CA VAL A 58 -15.12 -1.67 4.24
C VAL A 58 -16.03 -0.61 4.84
N LYS A 59 -15.87 -0.33 6.14
CA LYS A 59 -16.60 0.75 6.82
C LYS A 59 -15.99 2.11 6.53
N ARG A 60 -14.66 2.21 6.62
CA ARG A 60 -13.89 3.43 6.39
C ARG A 60 -12.51 3.08 5.85
N CYS A 61 -11.94 3.98 5.06
CA CYS A 61 -10.57 3.90 4.60
C CYS A 61 -9.89 5.25 4.76
N TRP A 62 -8.61 5.23 5.11
CA TRP A 62 -7.76 6.41 5.23
C TRP A 62 -6.47 6.19 4.46
N PHE A 63 -6.09 7.21 3.69
CA PHE A 63 -4.88 7.19 2.89
C PHE A 63 -3.94 8.24 3.43
N LEU A 64 -2.73 7.83 3.80
CA LEU A 64 -1.78 8.68 4.52
C LEU A 64 -0.52 8.89 3.68
N SER A 65 -0.06 10.14 3.63
CA SER A 65 1.26 10.48 3.11
C SER A 65 1.86 11.59 3.95
N ARG A 66 3.04 11.33 4.54
CA ARG A 66 3.78 12.29 5.39
C ARG A 66 2.90 12.96 6.47
N GLY A 67 2.02 12.19 7.10
CA GLY A 67 1.11 12.69 8.15
C GLY A 67 -0.13 13.42 7.65
N LYS A 68 -0.33 13.58 6.34
CA LYS A 68 -1.53 14.19 5.74
C LYS A 68 -2.45 13.12 5.16
N LEU A 69 -3.76 13.33 5.30
CA LEU A 69 -4.77 12.54 4.62
C LEU A 69 -4.83 12.91 3.14
N ILE A 70 -4.85 11.91 2.28
CA ILE A 70 -4.97 12.05 0.83
C ILE A 70 -6.37 11.65 0.38
N SER A 71 -6.90 12.38 -0.60
CA SER A 71 -8.17 12.06 -1.25
C SER A 71 -8.13 10.67 -1.91
N PRO A 72 -9.21 9.87 -1.81
CA PRO A 72 -9.29 8.53 -2.40
C PRO A 72 -8.99 8.47 -3.90
N LEU A 73 -9.30 9.54 -4.64
CA LEU A 73 -9.25 9.57 -6.11
C LEU A 73 -7.85 9.27 -6.66
N ASN A 74 -6.79 9.69 -5.95
CA ASN A 74 -5.40 9.49 -6.34
C ASN A 74 -4.59 8.78 -5.25
N ALA A 75 -5.26 8.10 -4.33
CA ALA A 75 -4.62 7.44 -3.20
C ALA A 75 -3.66 6.33 -3.66
N ASN A 76 -4.04 5.55 -4.67
CA ASN A 76 -3.18 4.46 -5.18
C ASN A 76 -1.83 4.98 -5.70
N TRP A 77 -1.79 6.18 -6.27
CA TRP A 77 -0.56 6.79 -6.80
C TRP A 77 0.25 7.58 -5.75
N ARG A 78 -0.43 8.27 -4.82
CA ARG A 78 0.21 9.27 -3.93
C ARG A 78 0.28 8.88 -2.45
N ALA A 79 -0.52 7.92 -1.99
CA ALA A 79 -0.48 7.49 -0.60
C ALA A 79 0.76 6.63 -0.34
N HIS A 80 1.43 6.88 0.78
CA HIS A 80 2.52 6.03 1.26
C HIS A 80 1.97 4.81 2.01
N ASN A 81 0.93 5.03 2.82
CA ASN A 81 0.28 4.00 3.63
C ASN A 81 -1.23 4.07 3.45
N ALA A 82 -1.89 2.93 3.60
CA ALA A 82 -3.33 2.84 3.66
C ALA A 82 -3.77 2.16 4.96
N VAL A 83 -4.92 2.61 5.49
CA VAL A 83 -5.57 2.05 6.67
C VAL A 83 -7.01 1.76 6.31
N PHE A 84 -7.44 0.53 6.52
CA PHE A 84 -8.80 0.07 6.26
C PHE A 84 -9.45 -0.39 7.56
N GLN A 85 -10.66 0.12 7.81
CA GLN A 85 -11.56 -0.41 8.82
C GLN A 85 -12.51 -1.38 8.14
N VAL A 86 -12.33 -2.67 8.44
CA VAL A 86 -13.13 -3.75 7.87
C VAL A 86 -14.11 -4.29 8.90
N THR A 87 -15.30 -4.65 8.42
CA THR A 87 -16.37 -5.28 9.18
C THR A 87 -16.76 -6.56 8.45
N ARG A 88 -16.94 -7.65 9.20
CA ARG A 88 -17.41 -8.93 8.68
C ARG A 88 -18.93 -8.90 8.54
#